data_AF-A0A9E1HSQ0-F1
#
_entry.id   AF-A0A9E1HSQ0-F1
#
_cell.length_a   1.000
_cell.length_b   1.000
_cell.length_c   1.000
_cell.angle_alpha   90.00
_cell.angle_beta   90.00
_cell.angle_gamma   90.00
#
_symmetry.space_group_name_H-M   'P 1'
#
loop_
_entity.id
_entity.type
_entity.pdbx_description
1 polymer ?
#
loop_
_entity_poly.entity_id
_entity_poly.type
_entity_poly.pdbx_seq_one_letter_code
_entity_poly.pdbx_strand_id
1 'polypeptide(L)'
;MKFHARELMHRLSSLLEMLVGLLMLSALAAALIGLVQDISPVKLLKDPSVFSEYLSVAAMLVIGVEFVKMLCSHTLDSVIEIMLLAIARQMIVEHTTPLQNLIAVASIAVLYVVRKYLYIPKLDDVKHTPIFDKASRRSETEESD
;
A
#
# COMPACT_ATOMS: atom_id res chain seq x y z
N MET A 1 0.95 -18.08 -30.28
CA MET A 1 1.27 -16.64 -30.14
C MET A 1 0.74 -16.00 -28.84
N LYS A 2 -0.52 -16.22 -28.43
CA LYS A 2 -1.11 -15.63 -27.18
C LYS A 2 -0.41 -16.00 -25.85
N PHE A 3 0.36 -17.09 -25.82
CA PHE A 3 1.09 -17.54 -24.62
C PHE A 3 2.32 -16.65 -24.32
N HIS A 4 3.03 -16.20 -25.36
CA HIS A 4 4.25 -15.38 -25.23
C HIS A 4 3.93 -13.93 -24.82
N ALA A 5 2.74 -13.42 -25.20
CA ALA A 5 2.31 -12.08 -24.80
C ALA A 5 2.06 -11.96 -23.29
N ARG A 6 1.50 -13.01 -22.66
CA ARG A 6 1.28 -13.04 -21.19
C ARG A 6 2.59 -13.16 -20.41
N GLU A 7 3.51 -13.99 -20.90
CA GLU A 7 4.86 -14.12 -20.35
C GLU A 7 5.63 -12.78 -20.40
N LEU A 8 5.56 -12.07 -21.53
CA LEU A 8 6.16 -10.74 -21.68
C LEU A 8 5.49 -9.71 -20.77
N MET A 9 4.16 -9.70 -20.66
CA MET A 9 3.45 -8.78 -19.77
C MET A 9 3.83 -9.00 -18.30
N HIS A 10 3.91 -10.24 -17.84
CA HIS A 10 4.34 -10.53 -16.47
C HIS A 10 5.80 -10.13 -16.21
N ARG A 11 6.70 -10.39 -17.15
CA ARG A 11 8.12 -9.99 -17.03
C ARG A 11 8.29 -8.46 -17.03
N LEU A 12 7.57 -7.75 -17.91
CA LEU A 12 7.61 -6.30 -17.96
C LEU A 12 7.01 -5.67 -16.71
N SER A 13 5.89 -6.20 -16.21
CA SER A 13 5.29 -5.77 -14.94
C SER A 13 6.28 -5.92 -13.79
N SER A 14 6.92 -7.08 -13.67
CA SER A 14 7.89 -7.36 -12.60
C SER A 14 9.14 -6.49 -12.70
N LEU A 15 9.61 -6.19 -13.92
CA LEU A 15 10.74 -5.28 -14.14
C LEU A 15 10.40 -3.83 -13.75
N LEU A 16 9.21 -3.37 -14.10
CA LEU A 16 8.73 -2.04 -13.72
C LEU A 16 8.54 -1.93 -12.20
N GLU A 17 7.98 -2.96 -11.57
CA GLU A 17 7.81 -3.03 -10.12
C GLU A 17 9.15 -2.92 -9.39
N MET A 18 10.15 -3.69 -9.82
CA MET A 18 11.50 -3.63 -9.26
C MET A 18 12.16 -2.25 -9.46
N LEU A 19 11.98 -1.65 -10.65
CA LEU A 19 12.53 -0.33 -10.97
C LEU A 19 11.89 0.77 -10.10
N VAL A 20 10.56 0.78 -9.99
CA VAL A 20 9.82 1.74 -9.17
C VAL A 20 10.19 1.58 -7.69
N GLY A 21 10.26 0.35 -7.19
CA GLY A 21 10.69 0.07 -5.82
C GLY A 21 12.09 0.61 -5.53
N LEU A 22 13.05 0.37 -6.44
CA LEU A 22 14.42 0.86 -6.29
C LEU A 22 14.51 2.40 -6.32
N LEU A 23 13.80 3.05 -7.24
CA LEU A 23 13.78 4.50 -7.34
C LEU A 23 13.17 5.13 -6.08
N MET A 24 12.03 4.61 -5.62
CA MET A 24 11.38 5.12 -4.42
C MET A 24 12.23 4.89 -3.16
N LEU A 25 12.87 3.72 -3.04
CA LEU A 25 13.76 3.43 -1.92
C LEU A 25 14.98 4.37 -1.89
N SER A 26 15.58 4.65 -3.04
CA SER A 26 16.72 5.58 -3.12
C SER A 26 16.32 7.03 -2.83
N ALA A 27 15.15 7.48 -3.31
CA ALA A 27 14.60 8.80 -2.97
C ALA A 27 14.33 8.93 -1.46
N LEU A 28 13.78 7.88 -0.84
CA LEU A 28 13.49 7.85 0.58
C LEU A 28 14.77 7.89 1.43
N ALA A 29 15.81 7.15 1.01
CA ALA A 29 17.12 7.18 1.64
C ALA A 29 17.77 8.57 1.53
N ALA A 30 17.70 9.21 0.36
CA ALA A 30 18.22 10.56 0.17
C ALA A 30 17.49 11.60 1.05
N ALA A 31 16.15 11.50 1.14
CA ALA A 31 15.35 12.37 1.98
C ALA A 31 15.59 12.16 3.48
N LEU A 32 15.82 10.91 3.92
CA LEU A 32 16.28 10.59 5.28
C LEU A 32 17.62 11.24 5.59
N ILE A 33 18.60 11.12 4.68
CA ILE A 33 19.92 11.74 4.86
C ILE A 33 19.81 13.26 4.94
N GLY A 34 19.03 13.87 4.05
CA GLY A 34 18.78 15.32 4.05
C GLY A 34 18.16 15.80 5.36
N LEU A 35 17.20 15.06 5.91
CA LEU A 35 16.58 15.38 7.20
C LEU A 35 17.61 15.33 8.34
N VAL A 36 18.45 14.29 8.40
CA VAL A 36 19.48 14.16 9.46
C VAL A 36 20.51 15.29 9.39
N GLN A 37 20.88 15.72 8.17
CA GLN A 37 21.85 16.80 7.99
C GLN A 37 21.30 18.18 8.36
N ASP A 38 19.99 18.42 8.16
CA ASP A 38 19.39 19.73 8.40
C ASP A 38 19.00 19.97 9.87
N ILE A 39 18.86 18.90 10.68
CA ILE A 39 18.58 19.01 12.11
C ILE A 39 19.72 19.72 12.83
N SER A 40 19.43 20.94 13.30
CA SER A 40 20.35 21.71 14.14
C SER A 40 19.74 21.95 15.52
N PRO A 41 20.40 21.49 16.61
CA PRO A 41 19.88 21.66 17.97
C PRO A 41 19.74 23.13 18.37
N VAL A 42 20.55 24.02 17.77
CA VAL A 42 20.51 25.47 18.05
C VAL A 42 19.24 26.11 17.46
N LYS A 43 18.79 25.66 16.28
CA LYS A 43 17.54 26.15 15.65
C LYS A 43 16.31 25.70 16.45
N LEU A 44 16.33 24.46 16.94
CA LEU A 44 15.25 23.86 17.74
C LEU A 44 15.01 24.57 19.08
N LEU A 45 16.08 25.02 19.74
CA LEU A 45 15.98 25.74 21.01
C LEU A 45 15.44 27.16 20.84
N LYS A 46 15.56 27.73 19.65
CA LYS A 46 15.21 29.12 19.37
C LYS A 46 13.75 29.28 18.95
N ASP A 47 13.26 28.37 18.11
CA ASP A 47 11.93 28.47 17.50
C ASP A 47 11.21 27.10 17.52
N PRO A 48 10.16 26.92 18.34
CA PRO A 48 9.40 25.67 18.43
C PRO A 48 8.71 25.27 17.12
N SER A 49 8.47 26.20 16.21
CA SER A 49 7.90 25.93 14.88
C SER A 49 8.81 25.07 14.00
N VAL A 50 10.14 25.19 14.17
CA VAL A 50 11.14 24.39 13.46
C VAL A 50 11.00 22.90 13.79
N PHE A 51 10.60 22.59 15.03
CA PHE A 51 10.32 21.20 15.42
C PHE A 51 9.13 20.61 14.65
N SER A 52 8.07 21.40 14.44
CA SER A 52 6.91 20.96 13.64
C SER A 52 7.29 20.69 12.18
N GLU A 53 8.21 21.48 11.62
CA GLU A 53 8.74 21.27 10.27
C GLU A 53 9.53 19.96 10.15
N TYR A 54 10.41 19.64 11.13
CA TYR A 54 11.11 18.35 11.12
C TYR A 54 10.18 17.16 11.36
N LEU A 55 9.19 17.28 12.24
CA LEU A 55 8.16 16.25 12.42
C LEU A 55 7.34 16.03 11.14
N SER A 56 7.03 17.11 10.43
CA SER A 56 6.33 17.07 9.15
C SER A 56 7.10 16.26 8.10
N VAL A 57 8.40 16.52 7.96
CA VAL A 57 9.28 15.77 7.06
C VAL A 57 9.44 14.32 7.51
N ALA A 58 9.70 14.07 8.80
CA ALA A 58 9.82 12.73 9.35
C ALA A 58 8.55 11.89 9.12
N ALA A 59 7.37 12.46 9.36
CA ALA A 59 6.10 11.79 9.13
C ALA A 59 5.87 11.47 7.64
N MET A 60 6.27 12.36 6.71
CA MET A 60 6.24 12.06 5.27
C MET A 60 7.15 10.89 4.91
N LEU A 61 8.32 10.77 5.53
CA LEU A 61 9.23 9.64 5.32
C LEU A 61 8.60 8.32 5.79
N VAL A 62 7.97 8.31 6.97
CA VAL A 62 7.29 7.10 7.47
C VAL A 62 6.15 6.68 6.53
N ILE A 63 5.34 7.63 6.06
CA ILE A 63 4.30 7.37 5.05
C ILE A 63 4.93 6.80 3.76
N GLY A 64 6.05 7.37 3.32
CA GLY A 64 6.80 6.90 2.15
C GLY A 64 7.30 5.46 2.28
N VAL A 65 7.82 5.06 3.45
CA VAL A 65 8.25 3.67 3.72
C VAL A 65 7.08 2.70 3.56
N GLU A 66 5.95 3.00 4.21
CA GLU A 66 4.77 2.13 4.17
C GLU A 66 4.15 2.07 2.76
N PHE A 67 4.15 3.19 2.04
CA PHE A 67 3.71 3.22 0.65
C PHE A 67 4.57 2.34 -0.26
N VAL A 68 5.90 2.37 -0.13
CA VAL A 68 6.81 1.48 -0.88
C VAL A 68 6.52 0.02 -0.55
N LYS A 69 6.33 -0.31 0.72
CA LYS A 69 5.98 -1.68 1.15
C LYS A 69 4.66 -2.14 0.53
N MET A 70 3.67 -1.25 0.46
CA MET A 70 2.37 -1.52 -0.17
C MET A 70 2.49 -1.73 -1.69
N LEU A 71 3.34 -0.96 -2.38
CA LEU A 71 3.60 -1.13 -3.80
C LEU A 71 4.24 -2.49 -4.13
N CYS A 72 5.17 -2.96 -3.32
CA CYS A 72 5.89 -4.21 -3.56
C CYS A 72 5.16 -5.47 -3.06
N SER A 73 4.21 -5.34 -2.13
CA SER A 73 3.57 -6.51 -1.48
C SER A 73 2.15 -6.79 -1.99
N HIS A 74 1.59 -5.93 -2.85
CA HIS A 74 0.23 -6.03 -3.40
C HIS A 74 -0.91 -6.20 -2.36
N THR A 75 -0.68 -5.86 -1.08
CA THR A 75 -1.69 -6.00 -0.02
C THR A 75 -2.48 -4.71 0.17
N LEU A 76 -3.72 -4.69 -0.32
CA LEU A 76 -4.67 -3.57 -0.18
C LEU A 76 -5.18 -3.35 1.26
N ASP A 77 -4.85 -4.22 2.21
CA ASP A 77 -5.16 -4.03 3.64
C ASP A 77 -4.35 -2.90 4.28
N SER A 78 -3.11 -2.66 3.83
CA SER A 78 -2.24 -1.60 4.36
C SER A 78 -2.61 -0.19 3.90
N VAL A 79 -3.48 -0.04 2.89
CA VAL A 79 -3.90 1.28 2.35
C VAL A 79 -4.57 2.13 3.44
N ILE A 80 -5.42 1.52 4.26
CA ILE A 80 -6.19 2.25 5.28
C ILE A 80 -5.28 2.81 6.36
N GLU A 81 -4.27 2.03 6.79
CA GLU A 81 -3.28 2.47 7.78
C GLU A 81 -2.50 3.69 7.28
N ILE A 82 -2.10 3.67 6.01
CA ILE A 82 -1.38 4.78 5.36
C ILE A 82 -2.28 6.02 5.25
N MET A 83 -3.56 5.84 4.88
CA MET A 83 -4.53 6.96 4.81
C MET A 83 -4.76 7.60 6.19
N LEU A 84 -4.87 6.79 7.24
CA LEU A 84 -5.01 7.26 8.61
C LEU A 84 -3.77 8.04 9.08
N LEU A 85 -2.57 7.54 8.77
CA LEU A 85 -1.31 8.20 9.10
C LEU A 85 -1.15 9.55 8.37
N ALA A 86 -1.54 9.61 7.10
CA ALA A 86 -1.52 10.84 6.31
C ALA A 86 -2.42 11.93 6.89
N ILE A 87 -3.64 11.56 7.31
CA ILE A 87 -4.61 12.49 7.90
C ILE A 87 -4.17 12.93 9.29
N ALA A 88 -3.64 12.01 10.11
CA ALA A 88 -3.10 12.35 11.43
C ALA A 88 -1.96 13.38 11.34
N ARG A 89 -1.03 13.21 10.39
CA ARG A 89 0.02 14.21 10.13
C ARG A 89 -0.58 15.54 9.68
N GLN A 90 -1.52 15.53 8.73
CA GLN A 90 -2.09 16.75 8.18
C GLN A 90 -2.77 17.61 9.27
N MET A 91 -3.41 16.98 10.26
CA MET A 91 -3.96 17.68 11.43
C MET A 91 -2.90 18.33 12.34
N ILE A 92 -1.66 17.83 12.35
CA ILE A 92 -0.57 18.40 13.16
C ILE A 92 0.07 19.59 12.42
N VAL A 93 0.19 19.49 11.08
CA VAL A 93 0.94 20.46 10.27
C VAL A 93 0.07 21.64 9.85
N GLU A 94 -1.21 21.41 9.57
CA GLU A 94 -2.15 22.47 9.19
C GLU A 94 -3.10 22.76 10.34
N HIS A 95 -3.30 24.05 10.65
CA HIS A 95 -4.44 24.52 11.45
C HIS A 95 -5.72 24.42 10.61
N THR A 96 -6.05 23.22 10.15
CA THR A 96 -7.31 22.95 9.48
C THR A 96 -8.47 23.28 10.41
N THR A 97 -9.55 23.79 9.84
CA THR A 97 -10.74 24.07 10.64
C THR A 97 -11.28 22.75 11.23
N PRO A 98 -11.76 22.75 12.48
CA PRO A 98 -12.28 21.53 13.13
C PRO A 98 -13.33 20.80 12.29
N LEU A 99 -14.09 21.53 11.48
CA LEU A 99 -15.10 21.00 10.58
C LEU A 99 -14.50 20.21 9.41
N GLN A 100 -13.39 20.67 8.82
CA GLN A 100 -12.69 19.91 7.77
C GLN A 100 -12.15 18.58 8.30
N ASN A 101 -11.60 18.57 9.52
CA ASN A 101 -11.12 17.34 10.15
C ASN A 101 -12.27 16.36 10.41
N LEU A 102 -13.43 16.87 10.84
CA LEU A 102 -14.62 16.04 11.05
C LEU A 102 -15.09 15.39 9.75
N ILE A 103 -15.11 16.14 8.64
CA ILE A 103 -15.48 15.61 7.32
C ILE A 103 -14.48 14.54 6.89
N ALA A 104 -13.17 14.78 7.03
CA ALA A 104 -12.14 13.80 6.67
C ALA A 104 -12.30 12.48 7.44
N VAL A 105 -12.48 12.56 8.76
CA VAL A 105 -12.72 11.38 9.61
C VAL A 105 -14.02 10.66 9.23
N ALA A 106 -15.10 11.40 8.98
CA ALA A 106 -16.37 10.83 8.53
C ALA A 106 -16.23 10.12 7.17
N SER A 107 -15.46 10.69 6.23
CA SER A 107 -15.19 10.05 4.94
C SER A 107 -14.43 8.72 5.09
N ILE A 108 -13.41 8.65 5.96
CA ILE A 108 -12.71 7.38 6.23
C ILE A 108 -13.67 6.37 6.88
N ALA A 109 -14.50 6.82 7.83
CA ALA A 109 -15.48 5.95 8.49
C ALA A 109 -16.45 5.33 7.48
N VAL A 110 -16.94 6.11 6.52
CA VAL A 110 -17.80 5.62 5.43
C VAL A 110 -17.04 4.62 4.54
N LEU A 111 -15.81 4.93 4.13
CA LEU A 111 -14.98 3.99 3.34
C LEU A 111 -14.77 2.66 4.07
N TYR A 112 -14.53 2.70 5.38
CA TYR A 112 -14.38 1.52 6.22
C TYR A 112 -15.69 0.71 6.31
N VAL A 113 -16.84 1.37 6.47
CA VAL A 113 -18.16 0.73 6.47
C VAL A 113 -18.46 0.07 5.12
N VAL A 114 -18.20 0.76 4.01
CA VAL A 114 -18.36 0.20 2.66
C VAL A 114 -17.46 -1.03 2.48
N ARG A 115 -16.18 -0.94 2.88
CA ARG A 115 -15.26 -2.08 2.83
C ARG A 115 -15.72 -3.25 3.70
N LYS A 116 -16.27 -2.99 4.88
CA LYS A 116 -16.67 -4.04 5.82
C LYS A 116 -18.00 -4.71 5.47
N TYR A 117 -18.97 -3.96 4.93
CA TYR A 117 -20.35 -4.42 4.77
C TYR A 117 -20.80 -4.55 3.31
N LEU A 118 -20.18 -3.83 2.37
CA LEU A 118 -20.51 -3.91 0.94
C LEU A 118 -19.54 -4.81 0.17
N TYR A 119 -18.30 -4.94 0.64
CA TYR A 119 -17.33 -5.93 0.15
C TYR A 119 -17.63 -7.31 0.75
N ILE A 120 -18.73 -7.90 0.28
CA ILE A 120 -19.06 -9.30 0.55
C ILE A 120 -17.94 -10.16 -0.08
N PRO A 121 -17.38 -11.18 0.60
CA PRO A 121 -16.30 -12.07 0.11
C PRO A 121 -16.59 -12.91 -1.16
N LYS A 122 -17.47 -12.47 -2.07
CA LYS A 122 -18.01 -13.29 -3.16
C LYS A 122 -17.26 -13.24 -4.49
N LEU A 123 -15.99 -12.84 -4.53
CA LEU A 123 -15.23 -12.80 -5.78
C LEU A 123 -13.86 -13.49 -5.77
N ASP A 124 -13.53 -14.27 -4.73
CA ASP A 124 -12.36 -15.17 -4.76
C ASP A 124 -12.73 -16.66 -4.87
N ASP A 125 -14.00 -17.01 -5.11
CA ASP A 125 -14.37 -18.37 -5.53
C ASP A 125 -14.14 -18.53 -7.05
N VAL A 126 -12.88 -18.39 -7.49
CA VAL A 126 -12.47 -19.09 -8.70
C VAL A 126 -12.40 -20.57 -8.31
N LYS A 127 -13.56 -21.24 -8.40
CA LYS A 127 -13.62 -22.70 -8.42
C LYS A 127 -12.61 -23.19 -9.44
N HIS A 128 -11.45 -23.63 -8.98
CA HIS A 128 -10.69 -24.64 -9.68
C HIS A 128 -11.64 -25.83 -9.81
N THR A 129 -12.36 -25.87 -10.92
CA THR A 129 -13.16 -27.02 -11.30
C THR A 129 -12.13 -28.10 -11.58
N PRO A 130 -12.00 -29.16 -10.77
CA PRO A 130 -11.14 -30.27 -11.13
C PRO A 130 -11.91 -31.06 -12.18
N ILE A 131 -11.86 -30.60 -13.44
CA ILE A 131 -12.26 -31.41 -14.60
C ILE A 131 -11.43 -32.70 -14.67
N PHE A 132 -10.32 -32.77 -13.92
CA PHE A 132 -9.43 -33.91 -13.83
C PHE A 132 -9.95 -35.12 -13.01
N ASP A 133 -11.00 -35.02 -12.19
CA ASP A 133 -11.49 -36.19 -11.41
C ASP A 133 -12.26 -37.20 -12.29
N LYS A 134 -12.78 -36.78 -13.45
CA LYS A 134 -13.53 -37.69 -14.34
C LYS A 134 -12.66 -38.57 -15.21
N ALA A 135 -11.37 -38.25 -15.39
CA ALA A 135 -10.48 -39.04 -16.24
C ALA A 135 -9.95 -40.29 -15.52
N SER A 136 -9.78 -40.23 -14.18
CA SER A 136 -9.25 -41.36 -13.41
C SER A 136 -10.29 -42.45 -13.12
N ARG A 137 -11.59 -42.13 -13.21
CA ARG A 137 -12.68 -43.09 -12.91
C ARG A 137 -13.11 -43.95 -14.09
N ARG A 138 -12.51 -43.74 -15.28
CA ARG A 138 -12.81 -44.52 -16.50
C ARG A 138 -11.84 -45.67 -16.73
N SER A 139 -10.65 -45.62 -16.13
CA SER A 139 -9.64 -46.69 -16.24
C SER A 139 -9.89 -47.86 -15.30
N GLU A 140 -10.58 -47.68 -14.17
CA GLU A 140 -10.87 -48.77 -13.23
C GLU A 140 -12.01 -49.69 -13.70
N THR A 141 -12.83 -49.28 -14.67
CA THR A 141 -13.98 -50.08 -15.15
C THR A 141 -13.64 -50.96 -16.38
N GLU A 142 -12.49 -50.76 -17.02
CA GLU A 142 -12.06 -51.57 -18.18
C GLU A 142 -11.05 -52.68 -17.81
N GLU A 143 -10.58 -52.74 -16.56
CA GLU A 143 -9.59 -53.74 -16.10
C GLU A 143 -10.21 -54.85 -15.23
N SER A 144 -11.55 -54.89 -15.10
CA SER A 144 -12.28 -55.91 -14.32
C SER A 144 -13.28 -56.75 -15.12
N ASP A 145 -13.18 -56.73 -16.46
CA ASP A 145 -13.84 -57.70 -17.36
C ASP A 145 -12.82 -58.70 -17.93
#